data_AF-A0A8B8NQG1-F1
#
_entry.id   AF-A0A8B8NQG1-F1
#
_cell.length_a   1.000
_cell.length_b   1.000
_cell.length_c   1.000
_cell.angle_alpha   90.00
_cell.angle_beta   90.00
_cell.angle_gamma   90.00
#
_symmetry.space_group_name_H-M   'P 1'
#
loop_
_entity.id
_entity.type
_entity.pdbx_description
1 polymer ?
#
loop_
_entity_poly.entity_id
_entity_poly.type
_entity_poly.pdbx_seq_one_letter_code
_entity_poly.pdbx_strand_id
1 'polypeptide(L)'
;MAVAKDMSKEVPPGDPAGRQSGLEAQTGDLGVSRAHEAVAKVRAEVDKLSEKVASLETDLRSGSWVDDKELVALTEMLMVQLLELDATEADGEARVERRVEVCRVQSIVETLDRLKARNSDPLSGTRNATAADTKSEQIKSQIGVVNAQGSLQSSTRITLDWELFD
;
A
#
# COMPACT_ATOMS: atom_id res chain seq x y z
N MET A 1 -36.41 -82.48 7.75
CA MET A 1 -35.74 -81.15 7.83
C MET A 1 -34.65 -81.15 6.78
N ALA A 2 -34.78 -80.33 5.74
CA ALA A 2 -33.87 -80.30 4.61
C ALA A 2 -32.88 -79.14 4.77
N VAL A 3 -31.60 -79.48 4.74
CA VAL A 3 -30.48 -78.55 4.59
C VAL A 3 -30.47 -78.07 3.14
N ALA A 4 -30.59 -76.76 2.94
CA ALA A 4 -30.25 -76.11 1.69
C ALA A 4 -29.20 -75.04 1.98
N LYS A 5 -28.10 -75.16 1.25
CA LYS A 5 -26.84 -74.45 1.38
C LYS A 5 -26.80 -73.39 0.30
N ASP A 6 -26.84 -72.11 0.69
CA ASP A 6 -26.61 -71.03 -0.25
C ASP A 6 -25.13 -70.62 -0.19
N MET A 7 -24.47 -70.73 -1.34
CA MET A 7 -23.08 -70.38 -1.53
C MET A 7 -23.04 -69.03 -2.24
N SER A 8 -23.32 -67.94 -1.52
CA SER A 8 -23.15 -66.60 -2.07
C SER A 8 -21.65 -66.30 -2.19
N LYS A 9 -21.19 -66.35 -3.44
CA LYS A 9 -19.83 -66.04 -3.86
C LYS A 9 -19.66 -64.52 -3.85
N GLU A 10 -19.11 -63.98 -2.78
CA GLU A 10 -18.72 -62.58 -2.70
C GLU A 10 -17.65 -62.28 -3.75
N VAL A 11 -18.00 -61.39 -4.68
CA VAL A 11 -17.08 -60.78 -5.64
C VAL A 11 -16.40 -59.60 -4.94
N PRO A 12 -15.06 -59.55 -4.87
CA PRO A 12 -14.38 -58.34 -4.40
C PRO A 12 -14.50 -57.26 -5.48
N PRO A 13 -14.92 -56.02 -5.17
CA PRO A 13 -14.66 -54.89 -6.04
C PRO A 13 -13.17 -54.54 -5.91
N GLY A 14 -12.36 -55.25 -6.69
CA GLY A 14 -10.98 -54.87 -6.96
C GLY A 14 -10.96 -53.79 -8.03
N ASP A 15 -11.32 -52.56 -7.67
CA ASP A 15 -11.15 -51.39 -8.52
C ASP A 15 -9.91 -50.59 -8.06
N PRO A 16 -8.77 -50.65 -8.78
CA PRO A 16 -7.63 -49.77 -8.54
C PRO A 16 -7.81 -48.37 -9.17
N ALA A 17 -9.03 -47.97 -9.54
CA ALA A 17 -9.32 -46.72 -10.25
C ALA A 17 -9.58 -45.50 -9.33
N GLY A 18 -9.57 -45.68 -8.00
CA GLY A 18 -9.87 -44.61 -7.03
C GLY A 18 -8.69 -43.73 -6.61
N ARG A 19 -7.48 -43.89 -7.19
CA ARG A 19 -6.27 -43.17 -6.71
C ARG A 19 -6.00 -41.83 -7.39
N GLN A 20 -6.71 -41.47 -8.45
CA GLN A 20 -6.47 -40.20 -9.16
C GLN A 20 -7.41 -39.05 -8.75
N SER A 21 -8.60 -39.33 -8.20
CA SER A 21 -9.55 -38.29 -7.76
C SER A 21 -9.25 -37.71 -6.38
N GLY A 22 -8.37 -38.33 -5.58
CA GLY A 22 -7.96 -37.82 -4.27
C GLY A 22 -6.82 -36.81 -4.31
N LEU A 23 -6.02 -36.76 -5.38
CA LEU A 23 -4.87 -35.86 -5.46
C LEU A 23 -5.27 -34.45 -5.90
N GLU A 24 -6.20 -34.32 -6.86
CA GLU A 24 -6.64 -33.00 -7.34
C GLU A 24 -7.44 -32.22 -6.30
N ALA A 25 -8.28 -32.90 -5.51
CA ALA A 25 -9.02 -32.27 -4.40
C ALA A 25 -8.07 -31.77 -3.29
N GLN A 26 -7.02 -32.53 -2.96
CA GLN A 26 -6.02 -32.10 -1.99
C GLN A 26 -5.17 -30.94 -2.50
N THR A 27 -4.81 -30.89 -3.79
CA THR A 27 -4.05 -29.77 -4.34
C THR A 27 -4.85 -28.47 -4.43
N GLY A 28 -6.16 -28.56 -4.73
CA GLY A 28 -7.06 -27.39 -4.74
C GLY A 28 -7.23 -26.79 -3.33
N ASP A 29 -7.44 -27.63 -2.33
CA ASP A 29 -7.57 -27.23 -0.93
C ASP A 29 -6.28 -26.59 -0.38
N LEU A 30 -5.11 -27.19 -0.68
CA LEU A 30 -3.80 -26.64 -0.30
C LEU A 30 -3.53 -25.26 -0.94
N GLY A 31 -3.92 -25.06 -2.21
CA GLY A 31 -3.78 -23.79 -2.90
C GLY A 31 -4.64 -22.67 -2.30
N VAL A 32 -5.90 -22.99 -1.99
CA VAL A 32 -6.83 -22.08 -1.33
C VAL A 32 -6.33 -21.72 0.08
N SER A 33 -5.89 -22.71 0.86
CA SER A 33 -5.34 -22.49 2.20
C SER A 33 -4.11 -21.58 2.18
N ARG A 34 -3.22 -21.75 1.20
CA ARG A 34 -2.02 -20.90 1.02
C ARG A 34 -2.38 -19.46 0.65
N ALA A 35 -3.40 -19.24 -0.19
CA ALA A 35 -3.85 -17.90 -0.55
C ALA A 35 -4.41 -17.15 0.68
N HIS A 36 -5.22 -17.81 1.50
CA HIS A 36 -5.71 -17.23 2.75
C HIS A 36 -4.57 -16.90 3.72
N GLU A 37 -3.59 -17.79 3.88
CA GLU A 37 -2.42 -17.53 4.72
C GLU A 37 -1.61 -16.31 4.23
N ALA A 38 -1.39 -16.20 2.91
CA ALA A 38 -0.70 -15.06 2.32
C ALA A 38 -1.43 -13.74 2.59
N VAL A 39 -2.76 -13.71 2.38
CA VAL A 39 -3.58 -12.53 2.67
C VAL A 39 -3.57 -12.19 4.17
N ALA A 40 -3.64 -13.19 5.05
CA ALA A 40 -3.58 -13.00 6.50
C ALA A 40 -2.24 -12.40 6.95
N LYS A 41 -1.13 -12.82 6.33
CA LYS A 41 0.19 -12.25 6.60
C LYS A 41 0.25 -10.77 6.20
N VAL A 42 -0.22 -10.42 5.00
CA VAL A 42 -0.27 -9.03 4.56
C VAL A 42 -1.15 -8.21 5.49
N ARG A 43 -2.34 -8.73 5.86
CA ARG A 43 -3.25 -8.07 6.80
C ARG A 43 -2.57 -7.70 8.11
N ALA A 44 -1.76 -8.60 8.67
CA ALA A 44 -1.02 -8.33 9.90
C ALA A 44 0.04 -7.22 9.75
N GLU A 45 0.71 -7.12 8.59
CA GLU A 45 1.64 -6.02 8.32
C GLU A 45 0.89 -4.70 8.08
N VAL A 46 -0.25 -4.73 7.39
CA VAL A 46 -1.11 -3.56 7.18
C VAL A 46 -1.67 -3.03 8.50
N ASP A 47 -2.03 -3.90 9.45
CA ASP A 47 -2.46 -3.51 10.79
C ASP A 47 -1.35 -2.71 11.50
N LYS A 48 -0.10 -3.19 11.47
CA LYS A 48 1.05 -2.47 12.06
C LYS A 48 1.31 -1.13 11.37
N LEU A 49 1.19 -1.08 10.05
CA LEU A 49 1.36 0.17 9.30
C LEU A 49 0.25 1.17 9.62
N SER A 50 -0.99 0.69 9.74
CA SER A 50 -2.13 1.51 10.15
C SER A 50 -1.93 2.14 11.53
N GLU A 51 -1.40 1.38 12.50
CA GLU A 51 -1.09 1.90 13.84
C GLU A 51 -0.04 3.02 13.79
N LYS A 52 1.00 2.86 12.97
CA LYS A 52 2.01 3.92 12.78
C LYS A 52 1.41 5.19 12.15
N VAL A 53 0.58 5.04 11.12
CA VAL A 53 -0.10 6.18 10.49
C VAL A 53 -1.02 6.89 11.49
N ALA A 54 -1.73 6.14 12.33
CA ALA A 54 -2.55 6.71 13.40
C ALA A 54 -1.72 7.49 14.42
N SER A 55 -0.54 6.98 14.81
CA SER A 55 0.40 7.70 15.69
C SER A 55 0.82 9.03 15.05
N LEU A 56 1.26 9.01 13.79
CA LEU A 56 1.66 10.22 13.07
C LEU A 56 0.52 11.23 12.94
N GLU A 57 -0.72 10.77 12.74
CA GLU A 57 -1.88 11.65 12.74
C GLU A 57 -2.07 12.34 14.09
N THR A 58 -1.89 11.62 15.20
CA THR A 58 -1.98 12.22 16.54
C THR A 58 -0.86 13.21 16.82
N ASP A 59 0.37 12.91 16.39
CA ASP A 59 1.52 13.80 16.53
C ASP A 59 1.32 15.10 15.75
N LEU A 60 0.87 15.00 14.50
CA LEU A 60 0.58 16.16 13.66
C LEU A 60 -0.60 16.98 14.21
N ARG A 61 -1.60 16.33 14.82
CA ARG A 61 -2.71 16.99 15.50
C ARG A 61 -2.26 17.73 16.77
N SER A 62 -1.24 17.22 17.45
CA SER A 62 -0.62 17.89 18.61
C SER A 62 0.27 19.08 18.22
N GLY A 63 0.54 19.25 16.91
CA GLY A 63 1.40 20.30 16.37
C GLY A 63 2.87 19.90 16.25
N SER A 64 3.19 18.62 16.43
CA SER A 64 4.52 18.10 16.11
C SER A 64 4.74 18.04 14.61
N TRP A 65 5.96 18.34 14.18
CA TRP A 65 6.38 18.14 12.80
C TRP A 65 6.77 16.67 12.58
N VAL A 66 6.38 16.11 11.45
CA VAL A 66 6.79 14.76 11.03
C VAL A 66 7.82 14.88 9.92
N ASP A 67 8.89 14.09 9.97
CA ASP A 67 9.89 14.10 8.88
C ASP A 67 9.28 13.54 7.58
N ASP A 68 9.45 14.24 6.46
CA ASP A 68 8.96 13.79 5.16
C ASP A 68 9.49 12.41 4.76
N LYS A 69 10.69 12.07 5.24
CA LYS A 69 11.31 10.74 5.04
C LYS A 69 10.49 9.63 5.68
N GLU A 70 9.89 9.88 6.84
CA GLU A 70 9.07 8.91 7.54
C GLU A 70 7.75 8.67 6.81
N LEU A 71 7.12 9.73 6.31
CA LEU A 71 5.93 9.63 5.46
C LEU A 71 6.24 8.85 4.18
N VAL A 72 7.34 9.18 3.48
CA VAL A 72 7.77 8.45 2.26
C VAL A 72 8.03 6.98 2.56
N ALA A 73 8.74 6.66 3.64
CA ALA A 73 9.02 5.28 4.03
C ALA A 73 7.73 4.48 4.30
N LEU A 74 6.73 5.09 4.96
CA LEU A 74 5.43 4.44 5.18
C LEU A 74 4.67 4.23 3.86
N THR A 75 4.70 5.17 2.92
CA THR A 75 4.14 4.98 1.58
C THR A 75 4.79 3.77 0.90
N GLU A 76 6.13 3.71 0.89
CA GLU A 76 6.88 2.62 0.27
C GLU A 76 6.52 1.26 0.89
N MET A 77 6.44 1.18 2.22
CA MET A 77 6.02 -0.04 2.91
C MET A 77 4.60 -0.48 2.53
N LEU A 78 3.65 0.47 2.40
CA LEU A 78 2.28 0.18 1.95
C LEU A 78 2.24 -0.29 0.49
N MET A 79 3.06 0.30 -0.38
CA MET A 79 3.18 -0.13 -1.78
C MET A 79 3.71 -1.57 -1.88
N VAL A 80 4.67 -1.95 -1.03
CA VAL A 80 5.13 -3.35 -0.96
C VAL A 80 3.98 -4.30 -0.60
N GLN A 81 3.14 -3.93 0.37
CA GLN A 81 1.97 -4.76 0.72
C GLN A 81 0.97 -4.89 -0.43
N LEU A 82 0.74 -3.83 -1.21
CA LEU A 82 -0.10 -3.92 -2.42
C LEU A 82 0.47 -4.89 -3.46
N LEU A 83 1.78 -4.82 -3.70
CA LEU A 83 2.44 -5.72 -4.65
C LEU A 83 2.37 -7.19 -4.17
N GLU A 84 2.47 -7.45 -2.86
CA GLU A 84 2.30 -8.79 -2.29
C GLU A 84 0.86 -9.31 -2.46
N LEU A 85 -0.15 -8.46 -2.31
CA LEU A 85 -1.55 -8.82 -2.59
C LEU A 85 -1.75 -9.11 -4.08
N ASP A 86 -1.22 -8.27 -4.97
CA ASP A 86 -1.36 -8.45 -6.42
C ASP A 86 -0.67 -9.72 -6.93
N ALA A 87 0.45 -10.10 -6.32
CA ALA A 87 1.15 -11.34 -6.61
C ALA A 87 0.42 -12.59 -6.07
N THR A 88 -0.54 -12.43 -5.17
CA THR A 88 -1.29 -13.55 -4.59
C THR A 88 -2.39 -14.01 -5.55
N GLU A 89 -2.19 -15.18 -6.15
CA GLU A 89 -3.22 -15.90 -6.89
C GLU A 89 -4.27 -16.44 -5.91
N ALA A 90 -5.47 -15.87 -5.96
CA ALA A 90 -6.57 -16.22 -5.09
C ALA A 90 -7.86 -16.35 -5.91
N ASP A 91 -8.62 -17.42 -5.67
CA ASP A 91 -9.95 -17.65 -6.25
C ASP A 91 -11.02 -17.77 -5.14
N GLY A 92 -12.29 -17.63 -5.51
CA GLY A 92 -13.42 -17.74 -4.58
C GLY A 92 -13.34 -16.71 -3.44
N GLU A 93 -13.46 -17.19 -2.20
CA GLU A 93 -13.48 -16.36 -0.98
C GLU A 93 -12.13 -15.65 -0.74
N ALA A 94 -11.01 -16.32 -0.98
CA ALA A 94 -9.68 -15.72 -0.83
C ALA A 94 -9.50 -14.49 -1.74
N ARG A 95 -10.15 -14.48 -2.91
CA ARG A 95 -10.16 -13.31 -3.82
C ARG A 95 -10.94 -12.14 -3.23
N VAL A 96 -12.01 -12.41 -2.48
CA VAL A 96 -12.81 -11.38 -1.80
C VAL A 96 -11.99 -10.78 -0.66
N GLU A 97 -11.37 -11.61 0.19
CA GLU A 97 -10.49 -11.16 1.28
C GLU A 97 -9.34 -10.29 0.75
N ARG A 98 -8.68 -10.73 -0.33
CA ARG A 98 -7.62 -9.95 -0.99
C ARG A 98 -8.12 -8.56 -1.42
N ARG A 99 -9.32 -8.47 -2.00
CA ARG A 99 -9.90 -7.18 -2.43
C ARG A 99 -10.18 -6.26 -1.25
N VAL A 100 -10.69 -6.82 -0.14
CA VAL A 100 -10.91 -6.05 1.10
C VAL A 100 -9.60 -5.46 1.58
N GLU A 101 -8.52 -6.25 1.57
CA GLU A 101 -7.21 -5.77 2.04
C GLU A 101 -6.62 -4.70 1.10
N VAL A 102 -6.76 -4.85 -0.22
CA VAL A 102 -6.36 -3.82 -1.19
C VAL A 102 -7.08 -2.49 -0.91
N CYS A 103 -8.40 -2.52 -0.70
CA CYS A 103 -9.15 -1.31 -0.34
C CYS A 103 -8.67 -0.69 0.98
N ARG A 104 -8.30 -1.54 1.95
CA ARG A 104 -7.79 -1.07 3.25
C ARG A 104 -6.45 -0.36 3.10
N VAL A 105 -5.52 -0.94 2.33
CA VAL A 105 -4.23 -0.31 2.05
C VAL A 105 -4.40 1.02 1.31
N GLN A 106 -5.28 1.07 0.30
CA GLN A 106 -5.57 2.32 -0.44
C GLN A 106 -6.09 3.42 0.50
N SER A 107 -7.01 3.08 1.41
CA SER A 107 -7.53 4.05 2.38
C SER A 107 -6.45 4.59 3.34
N ILE A 108 -5.49 3.75 3.74
CA ILE A 108 -4.36 4.16 4.58
C ILE A 108 -3.43 5.10 3.78
N VAL A 109 -3.15 4.78 2.51
CA VAL A 109 -2.35 5.65 1.61
C VAL A 109 -3.00 7.01 1.44
N GLU A 110 -4.31 7.06 1.16
CA GLU A 110 -5.06 8.32 1.08
C GLU A 110 -4.97 9.14 2.37
N THR A 111 -4.96 8.47 3.53
CA THR A 111 -4.80 9.11 4.83
C THR A 111 -3.41 9.72 4.97
N LEU A 112 -2.39 8.98 4.59
CA LEU A 112 -1.01 9.45 4.60
C LEU A 112 -0.79 10.64 3.66
N ASP A 113 -1.41 10.65 2.48
CA ASP A 113 -1.36 11.79 1.55
C ASP A 113 -1.99 13.05 2.16
N ARG A 114 -3.10 12.91 2.89
CA ARG A 114 -3.68 14.03 3.65
C ARG A 114 -2.75 14.52 4.75
N LEU A 115 -2.06 13.62 5.46
CA LEU A 115 -1.08 14.01 6.48
C LEU A 115 0.09 14.76 5.84
N LYS A 116 0.59 14.31 4.70
CA LYS A 116 1.68 14.95 3.95
C LYS A 116 1.31 16.37 3.48
N ALA A 117 0.09 16.55 2.99
CA ALA A 117 -0.43 17.87 2.60
C ALA A 117 -0.50 18.83 3.80
N ARG A 118 -0.96 18.34 4.97
CA ARG A 118 -1.01 19.12 6.22
C ARG A 118 0.37 19.44 6.78
N ASN A 119 1.33 18.52 6.63
CA ASN A 119 2.71 18.73 7.02
C ASN A 119 3.36 19.82 6.14
N SER A 120 3.07 19.82 4.84
CA SER A 120 3.65 20.77 3.88
C SER A 120 3.05 22.18 3.93
N ASP A 121 1.92 22.38 4.63
CA ASP A 121 1.24 23.67 4.73
C ASP A 121 1.73 24.48 5.95
N PRO A 122 2.50 25.57 5.75
CA PRO A 122 3.02 26.39 6.84
C PRO A 122 1.94 27.16 7.62
N LEU A 123 0.68 27.12 7.20
CA LEU A 123 -0.44 27.84 7.82
C LEU A 123 -1.46 26.91 8.53
N SER A 124 -1.40 25.60 8.30
CA SER A 124 -2.37 24.63 8.85
C SER A 124 -2.08 24.21 10.30
N GLY A 125 -0.89 24.53 10.83
CA GLY A 125 -0.65 24.54 12.26
C GLY A 125 -0.92 25.94 12.77
N THR A 126 -1.93 26.14 13.61
CA THR A 126 -2.03 27.33 14.47
C THR A 126 -0.68 27.47 15.17
N ARG A 127 0.17 28.36 14.64
CA ARG A 127 1.41 28.76 15.27
C ARG A 127 0.97 29.43 16.57
N ASN A 128 1.02 28.69 17.66
CA ASN A 128 1.31 29.27 18.96
C ASN A 128 2.80 29.67 18.94
N ALA A 129 3.18 30.50 17.97
CA ALA A 129 4.46 31.18 17.96
C ALA A 129 4.34 32.28 19.01
N THR A 130 4.67 31.92 20.24
CA THR A 130 5.22 32.91 21.15
C THR A 130 6.40 33.54 20.43
N ALA A 131 6.23 34.82 20.11
CA ALA A 131 7.26 35.65 19.51
C ALA A 131 8.48 35.62 20.44
N ALA A 132 9.50 34.88 20.04
CA ALA A 132 10.82 34.94 20.63
C ALA A 132 11.84 34.92 19.48
N ASP A 133 12.03 36.12 18.93
CA ASP A 133 13.32 36.75 18.70
C ASP A 133 14.47 35.83 18.28
N THR A 134 14.83 35.85 16.99
CA THR A 134 16.26 35.86 16.63
C THR A 134 16.47 36.53 15.28
N LYS A 135 16.72 37.83 15.36
CA LYS A 135 17.61 38.64 14.53
C LYS A 135 18.58 37.80 13.66
N SER A 136 18.35 37.74 12.35
CA SER A 136 19.38 37.40 11.37
C SER A 136 19.79 38.67 10.63
N GLU A 137 20.99 39.15 10.95
CA GLU A 137 21.57 40.34 10.37
C GLU A 137 21.87 40.15 8.87
N GLN A 138 21.39 41.12 8.10
CA GLN A 138 21.62 41.30 6.69
C GLN A 138 23.02 41.88 6.47
N ILE A 139 24.03 41.01 6.35
CA ILE A 139 25.37 41.41 5.91
C ILE A 139 25.59 40.88 4.49
N LYS A 140 25.46 41.76 3.49
CA LYS A 140 26.38 41.74 2.34
C LYS A 140 26.43 43.10 1.62
N SER A 141 27.47 43.84 1.97
CA SER A 141 28.25 44.79 1.18
C SER A 141 27.84 45.09 -0.27
N GLN A 142 27.62 46.39 -0.52
CA GLN A 142 28.50 47.23 -1.33
C GLN A 142 29.01 46.64 -2.66
N ILE A 143 28.34 46.97 -3.77
CA ILE A 143 28.99 47.23 -5.07
C ILE A 143 28.27 48.43 -5.73
N GLY A 144 29.05 49.45 -6.08
CA GLY A 144 28.59 50.65 -6.75
C GLY A 144 28.38 50.50 -8.26
N VAL A 145 27.42 51.28 -8.76
CA VAL A 145 27.40 52.03 -10.04
C VAL A 145 28.24 51.48 -11.21
N VAL A 146 27.56 51.00 -12.27
CA VAL A 146 27.63 51.63 -13.60
C VAL A 146 26.50 51.13 -14.52
N ASN A 147 25.88 52.09 -15.21
CA ASN A 147 24.91 51.95 -16.30
C ASN A 147 25.55 51.33 -17.56
N ALA A 148 24.84 50.45 -18.27
CA ALA A 148 24.70 50.46 -19.73
C ALA A 148 23.69 49.40 -20.23
N GLN A 149 22.68 49.89 -20.97
CA GLN A 149 21.90 49.28 -22.05
C GLN A 149 21.93 47.75 -22.29
N GLY A 150 20.73 47.17 -22.39
CA GLY A 150 20.53 45.98 -23.22
C GLY A 150 19.19 45.25 -23.05
N SER A 151 18.22 45.58 -23.91
CA SER A 151 17.18 44.69 -24.44
C SER A 151 16.10 44.11 -23.50
N LEU A 152 14.91 44.74 -23.56
CA LEU A 152 13.61 44.15 -23.21
C LEU A 152 13.08 43.35 -24.42
N GLN A 153 13.23 42.04 -24.42
CA GLN A 153 12.47 41.04 -25.19
C GLN A 153 12.67 39.69 -24.47
N SER A 154 11.75 38.75 -24.30
CA SER A 154 10.42 38.52 -24.82
C SER A 154 9.76 37.44 -23.93
N SER A 155 8.43 37.46 -23.93
CA SER A 155 7.52 36.44 -23.43
C SER A 155 7.92 35.02 -23.85
N THR A 156 8.03 34.09 -22.90
CA THR A 156 8.02 32.65 -23.18
C THR A 156 6.60 32.13 -22.96
N ARG A 157 5.87 31.96 -24.06
CA ARG A 157 4.69 31.10 -24.12
C ARG A 157 5.20 29.65 -24.06
N ILE A 158 4.90 28.95 -22.97
CA ILE A 158 5.10 27.51 -22.84
C ILE A 158 4.01 26.83 -23.68
N THR A 159 4.36 26.37 -24.87
CA THR A 159 3.51 25.45 -25.65
C THR A 159 3.69 24.05 -25.08
N LEU A 160 2.60 23.55 -24.47
CA LEU A 160 2.40 22.14 -24.14
C LEU A 160 2.23 21.37 -25.45
N ASP A 161 3.27 20.65 -25.86
CA ASP A 161 3.20 19.65 -26.92
C ASP A 161 3.34 18.28 -26.24
N TRP A 162 2.24 17.53 -26.17
CA TRP A 162 2.14 16.22 -25.49
C TRP A 162 1.68 15.09 -26.43
N GLU A 163 1.84 15.24 -27.75
CA GLU A 163 1.48 14.19 -28.72
C GLU A 163 2.65 13.87 -29.65
N LEU A 164 3.59 13.02 -29.21
CA LEU A 164 4.27 12.09 -30.13
C LEU A 164 5.05 11.00 -29.40
N PHE A 165 4.37 9.92 -29.00
CA PHE A 165 5.00 8.60 -28.91
C PHE A 165 3.98 7.57 -29.39
N ASP A 166 4.15 7.16 -30.65
CA ASP A 166 3.75 5.86 -31.19
C ASP A 166 5.05 5.04 -31.35
#